data_AF-A0ABD5MYW5-F1
#
_entry.id   AF-A0ABD5MYW5-F1
#
_cell.length_a   1.000
_cell.length_b   1.000
_cell.length_c   1.000
_cell.angle_alpha   90.00
_cell.angle_beta   90.00
_cell.angle_gamma   90.00
#
_symmetry.space_group_name_H-M   'P 1'
#
loop_
_entity.id
_entity.type
_entity.pdbx_description
1 polymer ?
#
loop_
_entity_poly.entity_id
_entity_poly.type
_entity_poly.pdbx_seq_one_letter_code
_entity_poly.pdbx_strand_id
1 'polypeptide(L)'
;MGDKRAIQVLLLVLCFAVVSIPQIRVVKAQYTVYIRADGSIEGTDKIQRDGDVFTLTGDISGGIKVERNFTVIDGAGYTLQGSGVEGWGVDFAAHSPSDPRTFNLTIKNLRIMNFGAGIRSVNNNTVIGNYIVGCSVGISIMSGSNNIIKNNTIANNGNGISISYSGGGHVITQNNMINDVAATNNVIIVWLSPRPSVFMNYWSDYNGTDNDGDGIGDRPYMYINTDYAKYSDGQPLMEPVELPVIPEFPSWTPLLIMLVALIFVAVIFKQKHLFLE
;
A
#
# COMPACT_ATOMS: atom_id res chain seq x y z
N MET A 1 9.12 -36.38 -38.43
CA MET A 1 10.07 -35.23 -38.34
C MET A 1 9.36 -33.91 -37.98
N GLY A 2 8.05 -33.78 -38.21
CA GLY A 2 7.24 -32.60 -37.85
C GLY A 2 7.01 -32.39 -36.35
N ASP A 3 6.69 -33.45 -35.59
CA ASP A 3 6.34 -33.31 -34.16
C ASP A 3 7.51 -32.84 -33.28
N LYS A 4 8.73 -33.29 -33.58
CA LYS A 4 9.93 -32.80 -32.88
C LYS A 4 10.19 -31.31 -33.16
N ARG A 5 9.86 -30.83 -34.36
CA ARG A 5 9.95 -29.40 -34.70
C ARG A 5 8.85 -28.59 -34.02
N ALA A 6 7.63 -29.14 -33.90
CA ALA A 6 6.52 -28.49 -33.21
C ALA A 6 6.78 -28.35 -31.70
N ILE A 7 7.31 -29.39 -31.05
CA ILE A 7 7.71 -29.34 -29.63
C ILE A 7 8.86 -28.34 -29.43
N GLN A 8 9.83 -28.28 -30.35
CA GLN A 8 10.90 -27.28 -30.30
C GLN A 8 10.39 -25.86 -30.48
N VAL A 9 9.42 -25.63 -31.37
CA VAL A 9 8.78 -24.31 -31.54
C VAL A 9 7.94 -23.95 -30.32
N LEU A 10 7.21 -24.89 -29.73
CA LEU A 10 6.43 -24.67 -28.51
C LEU A 10 7.34 -24.34 -27.31
N LEU A 11 8.46 -25.06 -27.16
CA LEU A 11 9.48 -24.77 -26.15
C LEU A 11 10.16 -23.41 -26.41
N LEU A 12 10.42 -23.04 -27.66
CA LEU A 12 10.92 -21.72 -28.03
C LEU A 12 9.92 -20.61 -27.72
N VAL A 13 8.63 -20.82 -27.97
CA VAL A 13 7.56 -19.87 -27.64
C VAL A 13 7.37 -19.76 -26.13
N LEU A 14 7.45 -20.86 -25.38
CA LEU A 14 7.42 -20.84 -23.91
C LEU A 14 8.68 -20.15 -23.34
N CYS A 15 9.86 -20.41 -23.90
CA CYS A 15 11.08 -19.70 -23.51
C CYS A 15 11.01 -18.22 -23.87
N PHE A 16 10.47 -17.85 -25.05
CA PHE A 16 10.23 -16.46 -25.38
C PHE A 16 9.14 -15.86 -24.49
N ALA A 17 8.10 -16.58 -24.09
CA ALA A 17 7.09 -16.08 -23.16
C ALA A 17 7.69 -15.87 -21.76
N VAL A 18 8.59 -16.74 -21.30
CA VAL A 18 9.33 -16.62 -20.03
C VAL A 18 10.42 -15.53 -20.09
N VAL A 19 10.99 -15.26 -21.28
CA VAL A 19 11.95 -14.15 -21.53
C VAL A 19 11.22 -12.83 -21.84
N SER A 20 9.97 -12.89 -22.29
CA SER A 20 9.05 -11.75 -22.49
C SER A 20 8.24 -11.44 -21.23
N ILE A 21 8.30 -12.30 -20.19
CA ILE A 21 8.25 -11.78 -18.82
C ILE A 21 9.41 -10.81 -18.80
N PRO A 22 9.19 -9.50 -18.65
CA PRO A 22 10.30 -8.56 -18.61
C PRO A 22 11.24 -9.09 -17.53
N GLN A 23 12.42 -9.57 -17.96
CA GLN A 23 13.55 -9.70 -17.07
C GLN A 23 13.73 -8.27 -16.56
N ILE A 24 13.21 -7.98 -15.37
CA ILE A 24 13.33 -6.66 -14.75
C ILE A 24 14.80 -6.52 -14.40
N ARG A 25 15.61 -6.23 -15.43
CA ARG A 25 16.84 -5.50 -15.26
C ARG A 25 16.39 -4.14 -14.71
N VAL A 26 16.55 -4.00 -13.40
CA VAL A 26 16.80 -2.73 -12.71
C VAL A 26 17.72 -1.93 -13.64
N VAL A 27 17.29 -0.81 -14.23
CA VAL A 27 16.97 0.46 -13.60
C VAL A 27 15.85 1.14 -14.42
N LYS A 28 14.62 1.19 -13.91
CA LYS A 28 13.70 2.28 -14.25
C LYS A 28 13.74 3.23 -13.07
N ALA A 29 14.13 4.48 -13.30
CA ALA A 29 13.89 5.53 -12.31
C ALA A 29 12.40 5.45 -11.92
N GLN A 30 12.11 5.23 -10.64
CA GLN A 30 10.73 5.37 -10.17
C GLN A 30 10.29 6.79 -10.47
N TYR A 31 9.17 6.94 -11.17
CA TYR A 31 8.60 8.25 -11.42
C TYR A 31 7.94 8.71 -10.13
N THR A 32 8.40 9.83 -9.59
CA THR A 32 7.65 10.55 -8.57
C THR A 32 6.62 11.40 -9.30
N VAL A 33 5.35 11.17 -9.02
CA VAL A 33 4.27 12.06 -9.41
C VAL A 33 4.25 13.22 -8.42
N TYR A 34 4.10 14.45 -8.90
CA TYR A 34 4.02 15.63 -8.04
C TYR A 34 2.61 16.23 -8.09
N ILE A 35 2.05 16.49 -6.92
CA ILE A 35 0.96 17.45 -6.73
C ILE A 35 1.60 18.71 -6.16
N ARG A 36 1.79 19.70 -7.02
CA ARG A 36 2.46 20.97 -6.70
C ARG A 36 1.63 21.84 -5.78
N ALA A 37 2.25 22.84 -5.18
CA ALA A 37 1.58 23.79 -4.27
C ALA A 37 0.39 24.53 -4.94
N ASP A 38 0.49 24.85 -6.24
CA ASP A 38 -0.60 25.45 -7.03
C ASP A 38 -1.70 24.43 -7.45
N GLY A 39 -1.47 23.16 -7.15
CA GLY A 39 -2.33 22.03 -7.46
C GLY A 39 -2.23 21.56 -8.92
N SER A 40 -1.19 21.96 -9.65
CA SER A 40 -0.81 21.29 -10.90
C SER A 40 -0.29 19.87 -10.61
N ILE A 41 -0.48 18.99 -11.58
CA ILE A 41 -0.07 17.57 -11.51
C ILE A 41 1.04 17.36 -12.53
N GLU A 42 2.14 16.77 -12.10
CA GLU A 42 3.28 16.44 -12.96
C GLU A 42 3.61 14.95 -12.88
N GLY A 43 4.04 14.38 -14.01
CA GLY A 43 4.52 12.99 -14.09
C GLY A 43 3.42 11.95 -14.35
N THR A 44 2.15 12.34 -14.42
CA THR A 44 1.05 11.43 -14.79
C THR A 44 -0.17 12.16 -15.36
N ASP A 45 -0.94 11.45 -16.17
CA ASP A 45 -2.29 11.77 -16.62
C ASP A 45 -3.37 10.99 -15.84
N LYS A 46 -2.97 10.11 -14.91
CA LYS A 46 -3.85 9.20 -14.16
C LYS A 46 -4.39 9.78 -12.84
N ILE A 47 -4.39 11.10 -12.72
CA ILE A 47 -4.96 11.80 -11.57
C ILE A 47 -5.84 12.91 -12.11
N GLN A 48 -7.10 12.90 -11.71
CA GLN A 48 -8.04 13.97 -11.96
C GLN A 48 -8.16 14.85 -10.73
N ARG A 49 -8.17 16.16 -10.93
CA ARG A 49 -8.38 17.15 -9.86
C ARG A 49 -9.79 17.73 -9.94
N ASP A 50 -10.44 17.81 -8.78
CA ASP A 50 -11.64 18.61 -8.55
C ASP A 50 -11.47 19.43 -7.25
N GLY A 51 -11.23 20.73 -7.38
CA GLY A 51 -10.90 21.60 -6.25
C GLY A 51 -9.63 21.16 -5.51
N ASP A 52 -9.81 20.67 -4.27
CA ASP A 52 -8.74 20.14 -3.41
C ASP A 52 -8.71 18.60 -3.36
N VAL A 53 -9.55 17.94 -4.15
CA VAL A 53 -9.62 16.47 -4.27
C VAL A 53 -8.85 16.02 -5.51
N PHE A 54 -7.93 15.08 -5.31
CA PHE A 54 -7.10 14.46 -6.34
C PHE A 54 -7.43 12.98 -6.37
N THR A 55 -8.13 12.57 -7.42
CA THR A 55 -8.64 11.21 -7.56
C THR A 55 -7.83 10.45 -8.60
N LEU A 56 -7.30 9.28 -8.22
CA LEU A 56 -6.64 8.41 -9.19
C LEU A 56 -7.67 7.86 -10.18
N THR A 57 -7.27 7.78 -11.44
CA THR A 57 -8.06 7.20 -12.54
C THR A 57 -7.42 5.92 -13.10
N GLY A 58 -6.30 5.47 -12.51
CA GLY A 58 -5.60 4.25 -12.86
C GLY A 58 -4.41 3.99 -11.94
N ASP A 59 -3.85 2.78 -12.03
CA ASP A 59 -2.66 2.42 -11.24
C ASP A 59 -1.41 3.21 -11.66
N ILE A 60 -0.58 3.56 -10.68
CA ILE A 60 0.65 4.32 -10.84
C ILE A 60 1.85 3.48 -10.37
N SER A 61 2.87 3.38 -11.21
CA SER A 61 4.17 2.78 -10.85
C SER A 61 5.11 3.87 -10.34
N GLY A 62 5.13 4.06 -9.02
CA GLY A 62 5.85 5.14 -8.36
C GLY A 62 5.04 5.76 -7.23
N GLY A 63 5.67 6.73 -6.56
CA GLY A 63 5.09 7.46 -5.45
C GLY A 63 4.45 8.78 -5.84
N ILE A 64 3.67 9.35 -4.93
CA ILE A 64 3.10 10.71 -5.04
C ILE A 64 3.76 11.61 -3.99
N LYS A 65 4.41 12.67 -4.45
CA LYS A 65 4.87 13.79 -3.64
C LYS A 65 3.81 14.88 -3.63
N VAL A 66 3.41 15.33 -2.44
CA VAL A 66 2.44 16.43 -2.31
C VAL A 66 3.10 17.63 -1.64
N GLU A 67 2.89 18.79 -2.25
CA GLU A 67 3.44 20.09 -1.84
C GLU A 67 2.33 21.08 -1.49
N ARG A 68 1.10 20.58 -1.31
CA ARG A 68 -0.13 21.37 -1.11
C ARG A 68 -0.87 21.00 0.18
N ASN A 69 -1.29 22.02 0.92
CA ASN A 69 -2.12 21.88 2.13
C ASN A 69 -3.59 21.60 1.81
N PHE A 70 -4.33 21.08 2.79
CA PHE A 70 -5.79 20.85 2.69
C PHE A 70 -6.20 19.92 1.54
N THR A 71 -5.30 19.00 1.19
CA THR A 71 -5.45 18.14 0.00
C THR A 71 -6.08 16.81 0.39
N VAL A 72 -7.03 16.33 -0.42
CA VAL A 72 -7.54 14.96 -0.36
C VAL A 72 -6.94 14.16 -1.52
N ILE A 73 -6.23 13.09 -1.22
CA ILE A 73 -5.86 12.07 -2.22
C ILE A 73 -6.84 10.92 -2.08
N ASP A 74 -7.66 10.71 -3.10
CA ASP A 74 -8.57 9.59 -3.22
C ASP A 74 -8.02 8.58 -4.23
N GLY A 75 -7.63 7.41 -3.75
CA GLY A 75 -7.16 6.34 -4.61
C GLY A 75 -8.23 5.78 -5.53
N ALA A 76 -9.52 5.97 -5.23
CA ALA A 76 -10.64 5.31 -5.91
C ALA A 76 -10.45 3.78 -6.06
N GLY A 77 -9.63 3.20 -5.20
CA GLY A 77 -9.24 1.80 -5.22
C GLY A 77 -8.03 1.42 -6.08
N TYR A 78 -7.41 2.37 -6.75
CA TYR A 78 -6.21 2.15 -7.56
C TYR A 78 -4.95 2.00 -6.71
N THR A 79 -3.92 1.47 -7.37
CA THR A 79 -2.67 1.03 -6.76
C THR A 79 -1.54 2.03 -7.00
N LEU A 80 -0.79 2.32 -5.93
CA LEU A 80 0.58 2.83 -5.99
C LEU A 80 1.54 1.65 -5.83
N GLN A 81 2.32 1.39 -6.86
CA GLN A 81 3.25 0.25 -6.92
C GLN A 81 4.69 0.74 -6.81
N GLY A 82 5.35 0.36 -5.72
CA GLY A 82 6.78 0.58 -5.51
C GLY A 82 7.66 -0.58 -6.00
N SER A 83 8.98 -0.43 -5.87
CA SER A 83 10.01 -1.40 -6.30
C SER A 83 10.54 -2.31 -5.18
N GLY A 84 10.09 -2.10 -3.93
CA GLY A 84 10.29 -3.03 -2.80
C GLY A 84 11.29 -2.59 -1.73
N VAL A 85 12.23 -1.67 -2.01
CA VAL A 85 13.31 -1.37 -1.04
C VAL A 85 13.50 0.11 -0.72
N GLU A 86 13.03 1.01 -1.58
CA GLU A 86 13.25 2.45 -1.46
C GLU A 86 11.99 3.23 -1.84
N GLY A 87 12.03 4.55 -1.60
CA GLY A 87 10.97 5.46 -1.98
C GLY A 87 9.76 5.46 -1.04
N TRP A 88 8.82 6.33 -1.38
CA TRP A 88 7.61 6.59 -0.62
C TRP A 88 6.39 6.37 -1.51
N GLY A 89 5.36 5.70 -1.00
CA GLY A 89 4.08 5.59 -1.73
C GLY A 89 3.40 6.94 -1.80
N VAL A 90 3.16 7.57 -0.64
CA VAL A 90 2.74 8.96 -0.56
C VAL A 90 3.62 9.73 0.42
N ASP A 91 4.20 10.83 -0.06
CA ASP A 91 5.15 11.65 0.70
C ASP A 91 4.69 13.11 0.85
N PHE A 92 4.68 13.57 2.10
CA PHE A 92 4.27 14.91 2.50
C PHE A 92 5.41 15.72 3.13
N ALA A 93 6.51 15.10 3.55
CA ALA A 93 7.49 15.79 4.38
C ALA A 93 8.41 16.69 3.56
N ALA A 94 8.76 17.85 4.10
CA ALA A 94 9.83 18.67 3.55
C ALA A 94 11.16 17.91 3.62
N HIS A 95 11.86 17.76 2.50
CA HIS A 95 13.21 17.20 2.42
C HIS A 95 14.28 18.30 2.29
N SER A 96 13.89 19.49 1.83
CA SER A 96 14.71 20.68 1.74
C SER A 96 14.09 21.84 2.54
N PRO A 97 14.88 22.80 3.07
CA PRO A 97 14.36 24.03 3.66
C PRO A 97 13.44 24.84 2.73
N SER A 98 13.57 24.65 1.41
CA SER A 98 12.72 25.26 0.40
C SER A 98 11.37 24.56 0.21
N ASP A 99 11.21 23.33 0.70
CA ASP A 99 9.99 22.56 0.50
C ASP A 99 8.88 23.14 1.38
N PRO A 100 7.65 23.25 0.86
CA PRO A 100 6.54 23.75 1.65
C PRO A 100 6.24 22.77 2.79
N ARG A 101 5.96 23.33 3.97
CA ARG A 101 5.42 22.55 5.08
C ARG A 101 3.97 22.20 4.77
N THR A 102 3.69 20.90 4.65
CA THR A 102 2.37 20.41 4.34
C THR A 102 1.60 19.96 5.60
N PHE A 103 0.29 20.19 5.64
CA PHE A 103 -0.60 19.79 6.73
C PHE A 103 -2.06 19.68 6.27
N ASN A 104 -2.90 19.05 7.10
CA ASN A 104 -4.33 18.84 6.84
C ASN A 104 -4.61 18.04 5.56
N LEU A 105 -3.89 16.94 5.37
CA LEU A 105 -4.12 16.04 4.25
C LEU A 105 -5.02 14.86 4.64
N THR A 106 -5.84 14.42 3.70
CA THR A 106 -6.59 13.17 3.81
C THR A 106 -6.13 12.20 2.73
N ILE A 107 -5.64 11.03 3.13
CA ILE A 107 -5.29 9.94 2.21
C ILE A 107 -6.32 8.84 2.36
N LYS A 108 -6.99 8.48 1.27
CA LYS A 108 -8.01 7.44 1.31
C LYS A 108 -8.10 6.56 0.09
N ASN A 109 -8.65 5.36 0.29
CA ASN A 109 -9.00 4.40 -0.75
C ASN A 109 -7.84 4.01 -1.68
N LEU A 110 -6.59 4.06 -1.21
CA LEU A 110 -5.43 3.61 -1.97
C LEU A 110 -5.06 2.17 -1.62
N ARG A 111 -4.55 1.45 -2.62
CA ARG A 111 -3.65 0.32 -2.40
C ARG A 111 -2.21 0.80 -2.52
N ILE A 112 -1.41 0.62 -1.48
CA ILE A 112 -0.02 1.05 -1.47
C ILE A 112 0.83 -0.17 -1.22
N MET A 113 1.72 -0.49 -2.15
CA MET A 113 2.50 -1.72 -2.06
C MET A 113 3.97 -1.55 -2.44
N ASN A 114 4.83 -2.28 -1.72
CA ASN A 114 6.25 -2.46 -2.03
C ASN A 114 7.07 -1.15 -2.01
N PHE A 115 6.98 -0.35 -0.95
CA PHE A 115 7.79 0.85 -0.75
C PHE A 115 8.72 0.73 0.46
N GLY A 116 9.76 1.56 0.51
CA GLY A 116 10.52 1.77 1.74
C GLY A 116 9.62 2.31 2.86
N ALA A 117 8.78 3.30 2.56
CA ALA A 117 7.64 3.64 3.40
C ALA A 117 6.36 3.82 2.57
N GLY A 118 5.27 3.17 2.96
CA GLY A 118 3.99 3.28 2.25
C GLY A 118 3.46 4.72 2.28
N ILE A 119 3.32 5.27 3.49
CA ILE A 119 2.93 6.68 3.70
C ILE A 119 3.92 7.34 4.65
N ARG A 120 4.42 8.53 4.29
CA ARG A 120 5.21 9.37 5.20
C ARG A 120 4.43 10.62 5.60
N SER A 121 3.90 10.62 6.83
CA SER A 121 3.05 11.68 7.36
C SER A 121 3.80 12.66 8.28
N VAL A 122 3.26 13.88 8.37
CA VAL A 122 3.75 14.99 9.20
C VAL A 122 2.69 15.45 10.21
N ASN A 123 2.04 16.59 10.02
CA ASN A 123 1.14 17.20 11.02
C ASN A 123 -0.31 17.22 10.55
N ASN A 124 -1.24 16.90 11.46
CA ASN A 124 -2.68 17.02 11.29
C ASN A 124 -3.23 16.27 10.06
N ASN A 125 -2.72 15.08 9.74
CA ASN A 125 -3.20 14.31 8.60
C ASN A 125 -4.15 13.19 9.02
N THR A 126 -5.05 12.82 8.10
CA THR A 126 -5.95 11.67 8.22
C THR A 126 -5.58 10.62 7.19
N VAL A 127 -5.23 9.42 7.64
CA VAL A 127 -5.02 8.23 6.81
C VAL A 127 -6.20 7.29 7.05
N ILE A 128 -7.03 7.08 6.03
CA ILE A 128 -8.30 6.36 6.17
C ILE A 128 -8.66 5.48 4.99
N GLY A 129 -9.10 4.24 5.22
CA GLY A 129 -9.61 3.39 4.14
C GLY A 129 -8.53 2.90 3.17
N ASN A 130 -7.27 2.84 3.60
CA ASN A 130 -6.16 2.40 2.73
C ASN A 130 -5.78 0.95 3.01
N TYR A 131 -5.25 0.29 1.99
CA TYR A 131 -4.64 -1.03 2.08
C TYR A 131 -3.12 -0.90 1.83
N ILE A 132 -2.32 -1.06 2.87
CA ILE A 132 -0.87 -0.80 2.86
C ILE A 132 -0.13 -2.10 3.13
N VAL A 133 0.59 -2.60 2.12
CA VAL A 133 1.14 -3.97 2.14
C VAL A 133 2.58 -4.06 1.64
N GLY A 134 3.37 -4.95 2.25
CA GLY A 134 4.69 -5.31 1.72
C GLY A 134 5.70 -4.16 1.70
N CYS A 135 5.52 -3.14 2.54
CA CYS A 135 6.45 -2.03 2.70
C CYS A 135 7.43 -2.31 3.84
N SER A 136 8.64 -1.73 3.80
CA SER A 136 9.56 -1.81 4.94
C SER A 136 8.97 -1.13 6.18
N VAL A 137 8.26 -0.02 5.98
CA VAL A 137 7.39 0.63 6.97
C VAL A 137 6.05 0.95 6.31
N GLY A 138 4.93 0.53 6.88
CA GLY A 138 3.60 0.85 6.34
C GLY A 138 3.33 2.36 6.42
N ILE A 139 3.30 2.91 7.63
CA ILE A 139 3.11 4.34 7.89
C ILE A 139 4.26 4.87 8.76
N SER A 140 4.96 5.89 8.26
CA SER A 140 6.02 6.59 8.99
C SER A 140 5.57 8.00 9.38
N ILE A 141 5.60 8.32 10.67
CA ILE A 141 5.37 9.66 11.23
C ILE A 141 6.69 10.15 11.80
N MET A 142 7.25 11.20 11.19
CA MET A 142 8.50 11.81 11.64
C MET A 142 8.30 13.31 11.85
N SER A 143 8.63 13.80 13.06
CA SER A 143 8.51 15.23 13.40
C SER A 143 7.11 15.80 13.22
N GLY A 144 6.09 14.96 13.42
CA GLY A 144 4.67 15.26 13.20
C GLY A 144 3.90 15.52 14.49
N SER A 145 2.58 15.63 14.42
CA SER A 145 1.64 15.74 15.55
C SER A 145 0.21 15.53 15.07
N ASN A 146 -0.69 15.06 15.95
CA ASN A 146 -2.14 15.03 15.74
C ASN A 146 -2.60 14.31 14.45
N ASN A 147 -1.94 13.21 14.11
CA ASN A 147 -2.38 12.37 12.98
C ASN A 147 -3.45 11.39 13.41
N ILE A 148 -4.42 11.15 12.52
CA ILE A 148 -5.47 10.14 12.69
C ILE A 148 -5.23 9.03 11.67
N ILE A 149 -5.04 7.81 12.16
CA ILE A 149 -4.89 6.60 11.35
C ILE A 149 -6.07 5.70 11.71
N LYS A 150 -7.05 5.58 10.80
CA LYS A 150 -8.25 4.79 11.07
C LYS A 150 -8.81 4.05 9.86
N ASN A 151 -9.49 2.93 10.06
CA ASN A 151 -10.10 2.15 8.97
C ASN A 151 -9.09 1.79 7.88
N ASN A 152 -7.84 1.48 8.22
CA ASN A 152 -6.85 0.99 7.26
C ASN A 152 -6.59 -0.49 7.50
N THR A 153 -6.21 -1.20 6.45
CA THR A 153 -5.55 -2.51 6.59
C THR A 153 -4.08 -2.31 6.34
N ILE A 154 -3.27 -2.59 7.37
CA ILE A 154 -1.81 -2.50 7.36
C ILE A 154 -1.34 -3.93 7.52
N ALA A 155 -0.71 -4.47 6.48
CA ALA A 155 -0.46 -5.91 6.39
C ALA A 155 0.92 -6.26 5.82
N ASN A 156 1.56 -7.28 6.38
CA ASN A 156 2.82 -7.84 5.88
C ASN A 156 3.91 -6.78 5.63
N ASN A 157 3.98 -5.74 6.46
CA ASN A 157 5.04 -4.75 6.43
C ASN A 157 6.14 -5.12 7.43
N GLY A 158 7.35 -4.60 7.20
CA GLY A 158 8.45 -4.75 8.16
C GLY A 158 8.09 -4.11 9.51
N ASN A 159 7.60 -2.87 9.49
CA ASN A 159 6.89 -2.26 10.62
C ASN A 159 5.52 -1.79 10.11
N GLY A 160 4.45 -2.01 10.88
CA GLY A 160 3.14 -1.46 10.52
C GLY A 160 3.13 0.07 10.59
N ILE A 161 3.45 0.61 11.78
CA ILE A 161 3.49 2.06 12.03
C ILE A 161 4.78 2.41 12.79
N SER A 162 5.46 3.47 12.37
CA SER A 162 6.62 4.03 13.08
C SER A 162 6.39 5.50 13.40
N ILE A 163 6.58 5.89 14.67
CA ILE A 163 6.42 7.26 15.17
C ILE A 163 7.75 7.68 15.80
N SER A 164 8.39 8.70 15.24
CA SER A 164 9.71 9.16 15.69
C SER A 164 9.79 10.68 15.79
N TYR A 165 10.41 11.16 16.87
CA TYR A 165 10.65 12.60 17.12
C TYR A 165 9.38 13.47 17.00
N SER A 166 8.21 12.93 17.38
CA SER A 166 6.90 13.51 17.14
C SER A 166 6.34 14.24 18.37
N GLY A 167 5.45 15.22 18.16
CA GLY A 167 4.84 16.05 19.22
C GLY A 167 3.61 15.44 19.92
N GLY A 168 3.18 14.23 19.53
CA GLY A 168 2.08 13.49 20.18
C GLY A 168 0.70 13.79 19.59
N GLY A 169 -0.36 13.37 20.30
CA GLY A 169 -1.75 13.54 19.88
C GLY A 169 -2.22 12.62 18.75
N HIS A 170 -1.42 11.61 18.40
CA HIS A 170 -1.80 10.64 17.36
C HIS A 170 -2.90 9.70 17.86
N VAL A 171 -3.84 9.38 16.97
CA VAL A 171 -4.93 8.44 17.21
C VAL A 171 -4.84 7.32 16.19
N ILE A 172 -4.78 6.09 16.67
CA ILE A 172 -4.70 4.86 15.86
C ILE A 172 -5.86 3.96 16.29
N THR A 173 -6.88 3.87 15.46
CA THR A 173 -8.12 3.16 15.83
C THR A 173 -8.82 2.54 14.63
N GLN A 174 -9.53 1.43 14.82
CA GLN A 174 -10.31 0.77 13.78
C GLN A 174 -9.46 0.35 12.58
N ASN A 175 -8.20 -0.04 12.80
CA ASN A 175 -7.34 -0.59 11.76
C ASN A 175 -7.24 -2.12 11.88
N ASN A 176 -6.99 -2.78 10.76
CA ASN A 176 -6.61 -4.18 10.69
C ASN A 176 -5.08 -4.27 10.62
N MET A 177 -4.45 -4.71 11.70
CA MET A 177 -3.01 -4.94 11.77
C MET A 177 -2.73 -6.43 11.53
N ILE A 178 -2.15 -6.78 10.38
CA ILE A 178 -2.08 -8.17 9.92
C ILE A 178 -0.64 -8.56 9.59
N ASN A 179 -0.05 -9.43 10.40
CA ASN A 179 1.29 -10.00 10.15
C ASN A 179 2.39 -8.94 9.91
N ASP A 180 2.25 -7.74 10.48
CA ASP A 180 3.32 -6.74 10.46
C ASP A 180 4.32 -7.09 11.58
N VAL A 181 5.47 -7.66 11.23
CA VAL A 181 6.45 -8.10 12.23
C VAL A 181 7.86 -7.68 11.84
N ALA A 182 8.40 -6.73 12.60
CA ALA A 182 9.80 -6.34 12.49
C ALA A 182 10.71 -7.36 13.18
N ALA A 183 12.01 -7.22 12.95
CA ALA A 183 13.06 -7.86 13.75
C ALA A 183 12.97 -7.57 15.27
N THR A 184 12.14 -6.61 15.69
CA THR A 184 11.92 -6.22 17.10
C THR A 184 10.59 -6.71 17.68
N ASN A 185 9.79 -7.49 16.94
CA ASN A 185 8.46 -7.99 17.34
C ASN A 185 7.42 -6.90 17.67
N ASN A 186 7.63 -5.65 17.28
CA ASN A 186 6.67 -4.57 17.54
C ASN A 186 5.96 -4.15 16.25
N VAL A 187 4.63 -4.16 16.27
CA VAL A 187 3.78 -3.72 15.15
C VAL A 187 3.79 -2.19 15.01
N ILE A 188 3.74 -1.49 16.14
CA ILE A 188 3.85 -0.03 16.24
C ILE A 188 5.13 0.30 17.01
N ILE A 189 6.02 1.07 16.40
CA ILE A 189 7.25 1.57 17.04
C ILE A 189 7.05 3.04 17.43
N VAL A 190 7.46 3.38 18.65
CA VAL A 190 7.45 4.75 19.16
C VAL A 190 8.85 5.08 19.68
N TRP A 191 9.52 6.04 19.04
CA TRP A 191 10.87 6.47 19.40
C TRP A 191 10.91 7.95 19.73
N LEU A 192 11.40 8.29 20.93
CA LEU A 192 11.56 9.68 21.40
C LEU A 192 10.33 10.56 21.11
N SER A 193 9.15 10.00 21.35
CA SER A 193 7.85 10.62 21.05
C SER A 193 6.85 10.30 22.17
N PRO A 194 5.87 11.17 22.43
CA PRO A 194 4.75 10.85 23.31
C PRO A 194 3.96 9.62 22.81
N ARG A 195 3.36 8.89 23.75
CA ARG A 195 2.54 7.71 23.44
C ARG A 195 1.31 8.10 22.59
N PRO A 196 1.01 7.37 21.50
CA PRO A 196 -0.23 7.54 20.74
C PRO A 196 -1.45 6.97 21.51
N SER A 197 -2.65 7.45 21.20
CA SER A 197 -3.89 6.80 21.62
C SER A 197 -4.18 5.62 20.68
N VAL A 198 -4.25 4.41 21.22
CA VAL A 198 -4.46 3.17 20.46
C VAL A 198 -5.62 2.40 21.08
N PHE A 199 -6.69 2.20 20.31
CA PHE A 199 -7.90 1.53 20.76
C PHE A 199 -8.72 1.01 19.57
N MET A 200 -9.51 -0.04 19.75
CA MET A 200 -10.41 -0.58 18.72
C MET A 200 -9.68 -0.98 17.43
N ASN A 201 -8.46 -1.51 17.50
CA ASN A 201 -7.82 -2.12 16.33
C ASN A 201 -7.97 -3.64 16.38
N TYR A 202 -8.05 -4.26 15.21
CA TYR A 202 -7.92 -5.70 15.06
C TYR A 202 -6.43 -6.07 14.91
N TRP A 203 -6.01 -7.13 15.58
CA TRP A 203 -4.64 -7.63 15.56
C TRP A 203 -4.66 -9.11 15.20
N SER A 204 -4.00 -9.51 14.12
CA SER A 204 -4.10 -10.88 13.59
C SER A 204 -3.62 -11.98 14.53
N ASP A 205 -2.79 -11.63 15.52
CA ASP A 205 -2.25 -12.52 16.54
C ASP A 205 -2.92 -12.37 17.92
N TYR A 206 -3.97 -11.54 18.03
CA TYR A 206 -4.73 -11.43 19.26
C TYR A 206 -5.54 -12.70 19.51
N ASN A 207 -5.36 -13.28 20.70
CA ASN A 207 -5.97 -14.54 21.13
C ASN A 207 -6.71 -14.40 22.48
N GLY A 208 -7.17 -13.18 22.79
CA GLY A 208 -7.97 -12.93 23.98
C GLY A 208 -9.36 -13.57 23.92
N THR A 209 -10.10 -13.45 25.02
CA THR A 209 -11.50 -13.84 25.11
C THR A 209 -12.39 -12.63 24.98
N ASP A 210 -13.62 -12.85 24.54
CA ASP A 210 -14.73 -11.92 24.58
C ASP A 210 -15.88 -12.66 25.28
N ASN A 211 -16.01 -12.49 26.59
CA ASN A 211 -16.98 -13.23 27.41
C ASN A 211 -18.38 -12.61 27.40
N ASP A 212 -18.50 -11.30 27.10
CA ASP A 212 -19.78 -10.60 27.05
C ASP A 212 -20.37 -10.49 25.63
N GLY A 213 -19.58 -10.82 24.60
CA GLY A 213 -19.99 -10.93 23.21
C GLY A 213 -20.16 -9.58 22.52
N ASP A 214 -19.48 -8.53 22.99
CA ASP A 214 -19.59 -7.19 22.44
C ASP A 214 -18.67 -6.95 21.21
N GLY A 215 -17.83 -7.94 20.86
CA GLY A 215 -16.88 -7.88 19.75
C GLY A 215 -15.55 -7.22 20.12
N ILE A 216 -15.34 -6.86 21.39
CA ILE A 216 -14.11 -6.30 21.96
C ILE A 216 -13.50 -7.33 22.92
N GLY A 217 -12.20 -7.54 22.82
CA GLY A 217 -11.51 -8.46 23.70
C GLY A 217 -11.41 -7.96 25.16
N ASP A 218 -11.66 -8.85 26.11
CA ASP A 218 -11.63 -8.59 27.56
C ASP A 218 -10.25 -8.17 28.08
N ARG A 219 -9.19 -8.46 27.32
CA ARG A 219 -7.80 -8.19 27.70
C ARG A 219 -7.13 -7.25 26.69
N PRO A 220 -6.39 -6.23 27.15
CA PRO A 220 -5.62 -5.37 26.25
C PRO A 220 -4.63 -6.16 25.39
N TYR A 221 -4.45 -5.76 24.13
CA TYR A 221 -3.38 -6.26 23.28
C TYR A 221 -2.10 -5.45 23.51
N MET A 222 -0.98 -6.12 23.77
CA MET A 222 0.31 -5.47 24.04
C MET A 222 1.14 -5.36 22.76
N TYR A 223 1.07 -4.20 22.07
CA TYR A 223 1.82 -3.99 20.82
C TYR A 223 3.28 -3.57 21.03
N ILE A 224 3.64 -3.13 22.25
CA ILE A 224 5.03 -3.01 22.71
C ILE A 224 5.10 -3.63 24.10
N ASN A 225 5.98 -4.61 24.29
CA ASN A 225 6.22 -5.25 25.58
C ASN A 225 7.72 -5.49 25.79
N THR A 226 8.41 -4.45 26.24
CA THR A 226 9.84 -4.49 26.56
C THR A 226 10.06 -4.10 28.02
N ASP A 227 11.28 -4.31 28.53
CA ASP A 227 11.65 -3.89 29.90
C ASP A 227 11.51 -2.37 30.12
N TYR A 228 11.61 -1.58 29.04
CA TYR A 228 11.62 -0.11 29.10
C TYR A 228 10.26 0.52 28.76
N ALA A 229 9.40 -0.18 28.02
CA ALA A 229 8.13 0.34 27.55
C ALA A 229 7.08 -0.76 27.43
N LYS A 230 5.87 -0.46 27.91
CA LYS A 230 4.69 -1.33 27.79
C LYS A 230 3.52 -0.53 27.26
N TYR A 231 3.20 -0.72 25.98
CA TYR A 231 2.10 -0.04 25.33
C TYR A 231 1.08 -1.04 24.79
N SER A 232 -0.17 -0.62 24.82
CA SER A 232 -1.32 -1.48 24.60
C SER A 232 -2.46 -0.81 23.88
N ASP A 233 -3.17 -1.60 23.10
CA ASP A 233 -4.54 -1.33 22.68
C ASP A 233 -5.45 -1.80 23.82
N GLY A 234 -6.22 -0.88 24.40
CA GLY A 234 -7.10 -1.18 25.53
C GLY A 234 -8.40 -1.88 25.15
N GLN A 235 -8.75 -1.89 23.86
CA GLN A 235 -10.02 -2.39 23.33
C GLN A 235 -9.76 -3.10 22.00
N PRO A 236 -8.98 -4.19 21.97
CA PRO A 236 -8.72 -4.90 20.72
C PRO A 236 -10.01 -5.48 20.16
N LEU A 237 -10.22 -5.37 18.85
CA LEU A 237 -11.38 -5.97 18.18
C LEU A 237 -11.19 -7.47 18.00
N MET A 238 -12.25 -8.24 18.20
CA MET A 238 -12.26 -9.70 17.99
C MET A 238 -12.28 -10.08 16.51
N GLU A 239 -12.90 -9.24 15.69
CA GLU A 239 -13.04 -9.45 14.24
C GLU A 239 -12.42 -8.29 13.46
N PRO A 240 -11.94 -8.53 12.22
CA PRO A 240 -11.44 -7.48 11.35
C PRO A 240 -12.50 -6.42 11.05
N VAL A 241 -12.06 -5.16 10.94
CA VAL A 241 -12.86 -4.05 10.46
C VAL A 241 -13.17 -4.26 8.98
N GLU A 242 -14.46 -4.30 8.64
CA GLU A 242 -14.91 -4.32 7.25
C GLU A 242 -14.65 -2.97 6.59
N LEU A 243 -13.80 -2.97 5.55
CA LEU A 243 -13.50 -1.78 4.76
C LEU A 243 -14.23 -1.87 3.41
N PRO A 244 -14.65 -0.73 2.82
CA PRO A 244 -15.21 -0.73 1.49
C PRO A 244 -14.24 -1.44 0.55
N VAL A 245 -14.73 -2.49 -0.11
CA VAL A 245 -13.93 -3.37 -0.95
C VAL A 245 -13.26 -2.50 -2.01
N ILE A 246 -11.95 -2.28 -1.87
CA ILE A 246 -11.17 -1.73 -2.96
C ILE A 246 -11.26 -2.78 -4.07
N PRO A 247 -11.80 -2.49 -5.27
CA PRO A 247 -12.02 -3.51 -6.29
C PRO A 247 -10.68 -4.13 -6.67
N GLU A 248 -10.46 -5.37 -6.26
CA GLU A 248 -9.39 -6.20 -6.80
C GLU A 248 -9.69 -6.36 -8.29
N PHE A 249 -8.64 -6.30 -9.13
CA PHE A 249 -8.83 -6.75 -10.51
C PHE A 249 -9.55 -8.08 -10.42
N PRO A 250 -10.69 -8.27 -11.13
CA PRO A 250 -11.38 -9.55 -11.09
C PRO A 250 -10.34 -10.64 -11.33
N SER A 251 -10.31 -11.68 -10.50
CA SER A 251 -9.34 -12.79 -10.60
C SER A 251 -9.34 -13.47 -11.98
N TRP A 252 -10.30 -13.11 -12.83
CA TRP A 252 -10.54 -13.53 -14.20
C TRP A 252 -9.74 -12.72 -15.24
N THR A 253 -9.16 -11.58 -14.87
CA THR A 253 -8.38 -10.74 -15.79
C THR A 253 -7.14 -11.47 -16.35
N PRO A 254 -6.35 -12.19 -15.53
CA PRO A 254 -5.28 -13.06 -16.03
C PRO A 254 -5.79 -14.20 -16.92
N LEU A 255 -6.96 -14.77 -16.59
CA LEU A 255 -7.60 -15.84 -17.38
C LEU A 255 -8.02 -15.33 -18.77
N LEU A 256 -8.55 -14.11 -18.84
CA LEU A 256 -8.93 -13.47 -20.10
C LEU A 256 -7.71 -13.23 -21.01
N ILE A 257 -6.61 -12.76 -20.43
CA ILE A 257 -5.34 -12.56 -21.16
C ILE A 257 -4.80 -13.90 -21.68
N MET A 258 -4.83 -14.96 -20.86
CA MET A 258 -4.42 -16.30 -21.31
C MET A 258 -5.32 -16.85 -22.42
N LEU A 259 -6.64 -16.64 -22.34
CA LEU A 259 -7.59 -17.09 -23.35
C LEU A 259 -7.34 -16.39 -24.70
N VAL A 260 -7.12 -15.08 -24.71
CA VAL A 260 -6.80 -14.32 -25.93
C VAL A 260 -5.50 -14.81 -26.56
N ALA A 261 -4.46 -15.07 -25.75
CA ALA A 261 -3.21 -15.65 -26.23
C ALA A 261 -3.41 -17.04 -26.87
N LEU A 262 -4.22 -17.91 -26.25
CA LEU A 262 -4.54 -19.24 -26.79
C LEU A 262 -5.29 -19.17 -28.12
N ILE A 263 -6.28 -18.27 -28.23
CA ILE A 263 -7.04 -18.06 -29.47
C ILE A 263 -6.09 -17.58 -30.58
N PHE A 264 -5.21 -16.61 -30.27
CA PHE A 264 -4.24 -16.10 -31.24
C PHE A 264 -3.30 -17.20 -31.76
N VAL A 265 -2.80 -18.06 -30.86
CA VAL A 265 -2.00 -19.23 -31.23
C VAL A 265 -2.79 -20.20 -32.12
N ALA A 266 -4.03 -20.53 -31.76
CA ALA A 266 -4.87 -21.43 -32.55
C ALA A 266 -5.16 -20.90 -33.96
N VAL A 267 -5.37 -19.58 -34.11
CA VAL A 267 -5.55 -18.92 -35.42
C VAL A 267 -4.30 -19.06 -36.29
N ILE A 268 -3.11 -18.86 -35.72
CA ILE A 268 -1.84 -19.05 -36.45
C ILE A 268 -1.68 -20.49 -36.92
N PHE A 269 -2.01 -21.48 -36.07
CA PHE A 269 -1.95 -22.90 -36.45
C PHE A 269 -2.94 -23.24 -37.57
N LYS A 270 -4.17 -22.72 -37.50
CA LYS A 270 -5.18 -22.93 -38.54
C LYS A 270 -4.78 -22.30 -39.88
N GLN A 271 -4.25 -21.07 -39.86
CA GLN A 271 -3.77 -20.42 -41.07
C GLN A 271 -2.62 -21.19 -41.71
N LYS A 272 -1.64 -21.68 -40.92
CA LYS A 272 -0.55 -22.50 -41.46
C LYS A 272 -1.02 -23.82 -42.07
N HIS A 273 -2.07 -24.44 -41.53
CA HIS A 273 -2.63 -25.67 -42.09
C HIS A 273 -3.34 -25.43 -43.43
N LEU A 274 -3.97 -24.26 -43.61
CA LEU A 274 -4.62 -23.86 -44.87
C LEU A 274 -3.65 -23.53 -46.01
N PHE A 275 -2.35 -23.32 -45.72
CA PHE A 275 -1.30 -23.09 -46.73
C PHE A 275 -0.50 -24.37 -47.06
N LEU A 276 -0.88 -25.52 -46.50
CA LEU A 276 -0.23 -26.82 -46.71
C LEU A 276 -1.14 -27.84 -47.44
N GLU A 277 -2.30 -27.40 -47.91
CA GLU A 277 -3.14 -28.07 -48.92
C GLU A 277 -3.00 -27.34 -50.26
#